data_AF-A0A5E7UKV8-F1
#
_entry.id   AF-A0A5E7UKV8-F1
#
_cell.length_a   1.000
_cell.length_b   1.000
_cell.length_c   1.000
_cell.angle_alpha   90.00
_cell.angle_beta   90.00
_cell.angle_gamma   90.00
#
_symmetry.space_group_name_H-M   'P 1'
#
loop_
_entity.id
_entity.type
_entity.pdbx_description
1 polymer ?
#
loop_
_entity_poly.entity_id
_entity_poly.type
_entity_poly.pdbx_seq_one_letter_code
_entity_poly.pdbx_strand_id
1 'polypeptide(L)'
;MRPATITMEWKDLNIGGRKYCMAHLQPFELSYEVAGQQLNVKFEFGFHCFTDDKSHGQPLRHRGETRYFCADRHHCSSQIADYLHKRFFKGLAVPFYVENSQRYYCLDLHDYAVFFSISKPQNTTNLLKLRVISAYEVAEWGRAKLPKGKPHNVRYILEMRNAGKSV
;
A
#
# COMPACT_ATOMS: atom_id res chain seq x y z
N MET A 1 1.19 32.44 -2.28
CA MET A 1 1.10 30.97 -2.24
C MET A 1 0.93 30.54 -0.79
N ARG A 2 -0.14 29.81 -0.44
CA ARG A 2 -0.21 29.18 0.89
C ARG A 2 0.69 27.93 0.85
N PRO A 3 1.56 27.69 1.84
CA PRO A 3 2.30 26.43 1.89
C PRO A 3 1.29 25.28 1.97
N ALA A 4 1.52 24.23 1.18
CA ALA A 4 0.76 23.00 1.29
C ALA A 4 0.97 22.43 2.69
N THR A 5 -0.08 22.36 3.49
CA THR A 5 -0.03 21.67 4.78
C THR A 5 0.27 20.20 4.50
N ILE A 6 1.46 19.73 4.85
CA ILE A 6 1.78 18.30 4.83
C ILE A 6 0.92 17.67 5.91
N THR A 7 -0.22 17.09 5.53
CA THR A 7 -1.03 16.29 6.44
C THR A 7 -0.25 15.03 6.76
N MET A 8 0.32 14.99 7.97
CA MET A 8 0.94 13.78 8.50
C MET A 8 -0.15 12.75 8.83
N GLU A 9 -0.17 11.62 8.11
CA GLU A 9 -1.14 10.54 8.34
C GLU A 9 -0.76 9.74 9.60
N TRP A 10 0.54 9.50 9.80
CA TRP A 10 1.06 8.70 10.92
C TRP A 10 2.05 9.49 11.76
N LYS A 11 1.84 9.54 13.08
CA LYS A 11 2.78 10.16 14.02
C LYS A 11 3.81 9.14 14.49
N ASP A 12 5.03 9.61 14.73
CA ASP A 12 6.07 8.81 15.39
C ASP A 12 5.55 8.18 16.70
N LEU A 13 5.99 6.96 16.98
CA LEU A 13 5.58 6.19 18.15
C LEU A 13 6.71 6.14 19.17
N ASN A 14 6.36 6.21 20.46
CA ASN A 14 7.27 5.94 21.57
C ASN A 14 6.75 4.72 22.33
N ILE A 15 7.48 3.61 22.27
CA ILE A 15 7.08 2.31 22.83
C ILE A 15 8.24 1.76 23.64
N GLY A 16 8.04 1.54 24.94
CA GLY A 16 9.09 1.02 25.83
C GLY A 16 10.38 1.86 25.83
N GLY A 17 10.26 3.19 25.72
CA GLY A 17 11.41 4.11 25.65
C GLY A 17 12.10 4.18 24.28
N ARG A 18 11.71 3.35 23.31
CA ARG A 18 12.22 3.42 21.93
C ARG A 18 11.29 4.25 21.05
N LYS A 19 11.90 5.17 20.28
CA LYS A 19 11.20 5.94 19.25
C LYS A 19 11.20 5.19 17.91
N TYR A 20 10.04 5.09 17.28
CA TYR A 20 9.85 4.55 15.94
C TYR A 20 9.39 5.66 15.00
N CYS A 21 10.21 5.95 13.99
CA CYS A 21 9.94 6.95 12.97
C CYS A 21 8.88 6.46 11.99
N MET A 22 7.87 7.27 11.69
CA MET A 22 6.77 6.94 10.76
C MET A 22 6.84 7.72 9.45
N ALA A 23 7.97 8.35 9.16
CA ALA A 23 8.14 9.22 7.99
C ALA A 23 7.98 8.47 6.65
N HIS A 24 8.45 7.22 6.55
CA HIS A 24 8.30 6.41 5.33
C HIS A 24 6.85 5.97 5.05
N LEU A 25 5.95 6.15 6.02
CA LEU A 25 4.52 5.84 5.87
C LEU A 25 3.69 7.07 5.50
N GLN A 26 4.32 8.25 5.37
CA GLN A 26 3.61 9.44 4.91
C GLN A 26 3.18 9.29 3.45
N PRO A 27 2.03 9.86 3.07
CA PRO A 27 1.61 9.85 1.68
C PRO A 27 2.63 10.53 0.76
N PHE A 28 2.85 9.97 -0.41
CA PHE A 28 3.67 10.56 -1.46
C PHE A 28 2.99 10.38 -2.82
N GLU A 29 3.48 11.08 -3.84
CA GLU A 29 2.93 11.03 -5.19
C GLU A 29 4.04 10.73 -6.18
N LEU A 30 3.74 9.88 -7.16
CA LEU A 30 4.62 9.60 -8.30
C LEU A 30 3.85 9.81 -9.59
N SER A 31 4.57 10.30 -10.60
CA SER A 31 4.03 10.54 -11.93
C SER A 31 4.58 9.48 -12.88
N TYR A 32 3.67 8.79 -13.59
CA TYR A 32 4.00 7.77 -14.59
C TYR A 32 3.44 8.14 -15.95
N GLU A 33 4.13 7.72 -17.01
CA GLU A 33 3.60 7.80 -18.38
C GLU A 33 2.81 6.53 -18.70
N VAL A 34 1.51 6.66 -18.88
CA VAL A 34 0.58 5.54 -19.14
C VAL A 34 -0.31 5.90 -20.33
N ALA A 35 -0.37 5.03 -21.34
CA ALA A 35 -1.13 5.26 -22.58
C ALA A 35 -0.91 6.64 -23.22
N GLY A 36 0.35 7.13 -23.19
CA GLY A 36 0.72 8.45 -23.76
C GLY A 36 0.27 9.64 -22.91
N GLN A 37 -0.17 9.43 -21.67
CA GLN A 37 -0.60 10.48 -20.75
C GLN A 37 0.20 10.44 -19.45
N GLN A 38 0.46 11.61 -18.88
CA GLN A 38 0.98 11.72 -17.53
C GLN A 38 -0.13 11.38 -16.53
N LEU A 39 0.09 10.33 -15.75
CA LEU A 39 -0.78 9.85 -14.69
C LEU A 39 -0.10 10.05 -13.34
N ASN A 40 -0.77 10.76 -12.43
CA ASN A 40 -0.30 10.86 -11.06
C ASN A 40 -0.93 9.77 -10.18
N VAL A 41 -0.11 9.16 -9.33
CA VAL A 41 -0.55 8.16 -8.37
C VAL A 41 -0.13 8.60 -6.97
N LYS A 42 -1.12 8.87 -6.13
CA LYS A 42 -0.92 9.15 -4.71
C LYS A 42 -0.91 7.83 -3.93
N PHE A 43 0.20 7.56 -3.26
CA PHE A 43 0.40 6.38 -2.42
C PHE A 43 0.08 6.71 -0.96
N GLU A 44 -0.60 5.79 -0.28
CA GLU A 44 -0.89 5.86 1.15
C GLU A 44 -0.73 4.50 1.80
N PHE A 45 -0.34 4.50 3.08
CA PHE A 45 -0.18 3.28 3.86
C PHE A 45 -1.31 3.13 4.87
N GLY A 46 -1.84 1.91 4.96
CA GLY A 46 -2.85 1.50 5.92
C GLY A 46 -2.26 1.14 7.27
N PHE A 47 -3.13 1.13 8.28
CA PHE A 47 -2.78 0.80 9.67
C PHE A 47 -2.07 -0.56 9.80
N HIS A 48 -2.45 -1.55 8.97
CA HIS A 48 -1.91 -2.90 9.01
C HIS A 48 -0.48 -3.03 8.45
N CYS A 49 0.09 -1.96 7.90
CA CYS A 49 1.47 -1.96 7.41
C CYS A 49 2.50 -1.99 8.55
N PHE A 50 2.14 -1.62 9.78
CA PHE A 50 3.04 -1.58 10.92
C PHE A 50 2.43 -2.18 12.21
N THR A 51 1.24 -2.77 12.09
CA THR A 51 0.54 -3.44 13.19
C THR A 51 0.11 -4.84 12.77
N ASP A 52 0.00 -5.75 13.74
CA ASP A 52 -0.61 -7.06 13.55
C ASP A 52 -1.76 -7.30 14.54
N ASP A 53 -2.34 -8.49 14.47
CA ASP A 53 -3.38 -8.99 15.38
C ASP A 53 -2.79 -9.80 16.55
N LYS A 54 -1.46 -9.93 16.62
CA LYS A 54 -0.78 -10.71 17.63
C LYS A 54 -0.52 -9.80 18.82
N SER A 55 -1.10 -10.11 19.98
CA SER A 55 -1.11 -9.27 21.18
C SER A 55 0.24 -9.08 21.90
N HIS A 56 1.35 -9.06 21.16
CA HIS A 56 2.72 -8.96 21.71
C HIS A 56 3.27 -7.53 21.71
N GLY A 57 2.66 -6.60 20.97
CA GLY A 57 3.07 -5.20 20.88
C GLY A 57 2.27 -4.25 21.77
N GLN A 58 2.59 -2.95 21.71
CA GLN A 58 1.74 -1.92 22.33
C GLN A 58 0.42 -1.79 21.55
N PRO A 59 -0.75 -1.77 22.21
CA PRO A 59 -2.03 -1.58 21.53
C PRO A 59 -2.12 -0.17 20.95
N LEU A 60 -2.52 -0.08 19.69
CA LEU A 60 -2.77 1.13 18.93
C LEU A 60 -4.22 1.12 18.44
N ARG A 61 -4.83 2.30 18.34
CA ARG A 61 -6.21 2.47 17.84
C ARG A 61 -6.25 3.38 16.63
N HIS A 62 -6.95 2.95 15.59
CA HIS A 62 -7.18 3.75 14.40
C HIS A 62 -8.54 3.41 13.78
N ARG A 63 -9.39 4.43 13.57
CA ARG A 63 -10.72 4.30 12.92
C ARG A 63 -11.58 3.15 13.51
N GLY A 64 -11.60 3.02 14.84
CA GLY A 64 -12.38 2.00 15.54
C GLY A 64 -11.73 0.61 15.63
N GLU A 65 -10.63 0.37 14.92
CA GLU A 65 -9.85 -0.87 15.01
C GLU A 65 -8.78 -0.77 16.10
N THR A 66 -8.58 -1.83 16.87
CA THR A 66 -7.45 -1.98 17.82
C THR A 66 -6.52 -3.07 17.31
N ARG A 67 -5.23 -2.75 17.19
CA ARG A 67 -4.17 -3.66 16.76
C ARG A 67 -2.91 -3.43 17.56
N TYR A 68 -1.92 -4.30 17.43
CA TYR A 68 -0.69 -4.21 18.19
C TYR A 68 0.47 -3.79 17.29
N PHE A 69 1.30 -2.87 17.78
CA PHE A 69 2.50 -2.45 17.07
C PHE A 69 3.43 -3.63 16.81
N CYS A 70 3.90 -3.77 15.57
CA CYS A 70 4.79 -4.85 15.17
C CYS A 70 6.06 -4.25 14.55
N ALA A 71 7.19 -4.40 15.23
CA ALA A 71 8.47 -3.83 14.81
C ALA A 71 8.94 -4.38 13.45
N ASP A 72 8.70 -5.67 13.19
CA ASP A 72 9.07 -6.29 11.92
C ASP A 72 8.24 -5.73 10.76
N ARG A 73 6.92 -5.59 10.94
CA ARG A 73 6.05 -4.93 9.95
C ARG A 73 6.44 -3.47 9.74
N HIS A 74 6.75 -2.75 10.81
CA HIS A 74 7.28 -1.38 10.72
C HIS A 74 8.56 -1.32 9.87
N HIS A 75 9.54 -2.20 10.14
CA HIS A 75 10.75 -2.28 9.34
C HIS A 75 10.46 -2.63 7.88
N CYS A 76 9.71 -3.69 7.60
CA CYS A 76 9.35 -4.11 6.25
C CYS A 76 8.60 -3.01 5.48
N SER A 77 7.75 -2.23 6.14
CA SER A 77 7.02 -1.15 5.49
C SER A 77 7.92 -0.06 4.90
N SER A 78 9.12 0.14 5.45
CA SER A 78 10.13 1.04 4.85
C SER A 78 10.66 0.51 3.52
N GLN A 79 10.83 -0.81 3.42
CA GLN A 79 11.25 -1.48 2.19
C GLN A 79 10.13 -1.44 1.13
N ILE A 80 8.86 -1.50 1.55
CA ILE A 80 7.72 -1.32 0.64
C ILE A 80 7.72 0.09 0.05
N ALA A 81 7.92 1.13 0.87
CA ALA A 81 8.01 2.49 0.37
C ALA A 81 9.11 2.62 -0.69
N ASP A 82 10.29 2.04 -0.44
CA ASP A 82 11.40 2.03 -1.40
C ASP A 82 11.04 1.26 -2.70
N TYR A 83 10.39 0.11 -2.58
CA TYR A 83 9.88 -0.67 -3.71
C TYR A 83 8.88 0.14 -4.56
N LEU A 84 7.95 0.86 -3.93
CA LEU A 84 6.95 1.68 -4.61
C LEU A 84 7.61 2.81 -5.41
N HIS A 85 8.67 3.42 -4.86
CA HIS A 85 9.44 4.45 -5.56
C HIS A 85 10.22 3.91 -6.76
N LYS A 86 10.84 2.74 -6.63
CA LYS A 86 11.88 2.30 -7.58
C LYS A 86 11.41 1.27 -8.59
N ARG A 87 10.47 0.40 -8.23
CA ARG A 87 10.21 -0.84 -8.97
C ARG A 87 8.74 -1.06 -9.32
N PHE A 88 7.81 -0.54 -8.51
CA PHE A 88 6.38 -0.83 -8.65
C PHE A 88 5.82 -0.70 -10.06
N PHE A 89 6.16 0.37 -10.79
CA PHE A 89 5.62 0.59 -12.14
C PHE A 89 6.00 -0.50 -13.17
N LYS A 90 7.15 -1.16 -12.95
CA LYS A 90 7.64 -2.26 -13.79
C LYS A 90 7.21 -3.64 -13.26
N GLY A 91 6.55 -3.67 -12.11
CA GLY A 91 6.15 -4.90 -11.43
C GLY A 91 4.88 -5.53 -12.01
N LEU A 92 4.56 -6.69 -11.44
CA LEU A 92 3.33 -7.42 -11.72
C LEU A 92 2.44 -7.41 -10.49
N ALA A 93 1.13 -7.35 -10.68
CA ALA A 93 0.18 -7.55 -9.60
C ALA A 93 -0.99 -8.41 -10.05
N VAL A 94 -1.50 -9.21 -9.12
CA VAL A 94 -2.63 -10.11 -9.34
C VAL A 94 -3.90 -9.42 -8.81
N PRO A 95 -4.90 -9.14 -9.68
CA PRO A 95 -6.19 -8.65 -9.24
C PRO A 95 -6.96 -9.75 -8.52
N PHE A 96 -7.71 -9.35 -7.49
CA PHE A 96 -8.68 -10.21 -6.83
C PHE A 96 -9.82 -9.36 -6.25
N TYR A 97 -10.92 -9.99 -5.89
CA TYR A 97 -12.08 -9.31 -5.33
C TYR A 97 -12.24 -9.66 -3.86
N VAL A 98 -12.48 -8.65 -3.04
CA VAL A 98 -13.00 -8.82 -1.68
C VAL A 98 -14.33 -8.11 -1.67
N GLU A 99 -15.40 -8.89 -1.50
CA GLU A 99 -16.78 -8.44 -1.71
C GLU A 99 -16.91 -7.82 -3.11
N ASN A 100 -17.31 -6.54 -3.21
CA ASN A 100 -17.48 -5.82 -4.47
C ASN A 100 -16.30 -4.88 -4.79
N SER A 101 -15.17 -5.02 -4.10
CA SER A 101 -14.00 -4.15 -4.27
C SER A 101 -12.82 -4.90 -4.88
N GLN A 102 -12.39 -4.46 -6.07
CA GLN A 102 -11.17 -4.97 -6.69
C GLN A 102 -9.94 -4.51 -5.89
N ARG A 103 -9.13 -5.49 -5.49
CA ARG A 103 -7.84 -5.34 -4.82
C ARG A 103 -6.76 -6.03 -5.63
N TYR A 104 -5.53 -5.84 -5.21
CA TYR A 104 -4.35 -6.36 -5.88
C TYR A 104 -3.35 -6.85 -4.85
N TYR A 105 -2.56 -7.85 -5.23
CA TYR A 105 -1.35 -8.18 -4.49
C TYR A 105 -0.17 -8.43 -5.43
N CYS A 106 1.04 -8.18 -4.94
CA CYS A 106 2.29 -8.57 -5.60
C CYS A 106 3.24 -9.24 -4.59
N LEU A 107 4.20 -10.00 -5.09
CA LEU A 107 5.22 -10.75 -4.31
C LEU A 107 6.66 -10.29 -4.63
N ASP A 108 6.81 -9.08 -5.16
CA ASP A 108 8.06 -8.62 -5.77
C ASP A 108 9.17 -8.27 -4.75
N LEU A 109 8.89 -8.34 -3.45
CA LEU A 109 9.83 -8.04 -2.38
C LEU A 109 10.05 -9.28 -1.49
N HIS A 110 10.98 -10.17 -1.83
CA HIS A 110 11.42 -11.30 -0.98
C HIS A 110 10.28 -12.09 -0.32
N ASP A 111 9.31 -12.60 -1.10
CA ASP A 111 8.15 -13.35 -0.60
C ASP A 111 7.21 -12.57 0.34
N TYR A 112 7.33 -11.24 0.37
CA TYR A 112 6.42 -10.34 1.05
C TYR A 112 5.23 -10.04 0.14
N ALA A 113 4.04 -10.45 0.56
CA ALA A 113 2.81 -10.08 -0.12
C ALA A 113 2.44 -8.66 0.23
N VAL A 114 2.37 -7.79 -0.77
CA VAL A 114 1.88 -6.41 -0.62
C VAL A 114 0.46 -6.35 -1.16
N PHE A 115 -0.52 -6.14 -0.29
CA PHE A 115 -1.93 -6.01 -0.66
C PHE A 115 -2.31 -4.54 -0.77
N PHE A 116 -2.96 -4.15 -1.86
CA PHE A 116 -3.34 -2.77 -2.10
C PHE A 116 -4.66 -2.64 -2.87
N SER A 117 -5.24 -1.45 -2.81
CA SER A 117 -6.38 -1.05 -3.64
C SER A 117 -6.05 0.21 -4.44
N ILE A 118 -6.74 0.37 -5.57
CA ILE A 118 -6.61 1.54 -6.44
C ILE A 118 -8.00 2.14 -6.68
N SER A 119 -8.15 3.41 -6.35
CA SER A 119 -9.35 4.20 -6.62
C SER A 119 -9.02 5.45 -7.42
N LYS A 120 -9.99 5.92 -8.20
CA LYS A 120 -9.93 7.20 -8.90
C LYS A 120 -10.76 8.22 -8.11
N PRO A 121 -10.16 9.29 -7.56
CA PRO A 121 -10.91 10.34 -6.87
C PRO A 121 -11.95 10.96 -7.82
N GLN A 122 -13.11 11.32 -7.28
CA GLN A 122 -14.16 12.00 -8.04
C GLN A 122 -13.64 13.33 -8.61
N ASN A 123 -14.13 13.70 -9.79
CA ASN A 123 -13.77 14.95 -10.48
C ASN A 123 -12.26 15.09 -10.78
N THR A 124 -11.58 13.98 -11.07
CA THR A 124 -10.18 13.98 -11.49
C THR A 124 -10.00 13.25 -12.82
N THR A 125 -9.08 13.74 -13.66
CA THR A 125 -8.84 13.17 -14.99
C THR A 125 -7.71 12.15 -14.98
N ASN A 126 -6.57 12.47 -14.37
CA ASN A 126 -5.35 11.64 -14.39
C ASN A 126 -4.74 11.54 -12.98
N LEU A 127 -5.58 11.22 -12.00
CA LEU A 127 -5.16 10.98 -10.63
C LEU A 127 -5.73 9.65 -10.14
N LEU A 128 -4.85 8.81 -9.63
CA LEU A 128 -5.24 7.61 -8.88
C LEU A 128 -4.73 7.70 -7.45
N LYS A 129 -5.47 7.08 -6.55
CA LYS A 129 -5.07 6.85 -5.16
C LYS A 129 -4.84 5.36 -4.97
N LEU A 130 -3.62 5.01 -4.61
CA LEU A 130 -3.23 3.66 -4.24
C LEU A 130 -3.05 3.58 -2.73
N ARG A 131 -3.80 2.70 -2.07
CA ARG A 131 -3.66 2.44 -0.64
C ARG A 131 -3.08 1.06 -0.42
N VAL A 132 -1.89 0.99 0.18
CA VAL A 132 -1.34 -0.26 0.72
C VAL A 132 -2.18 -0.63 1.93
N ILE A 133 -2.91 -1.73 1.83
CA ILE A 133 -3.85 -2.17 2.88
C ILE A 133 -3.07 -2.84 3.99
N SER A 134 -2.24 -3.82 3.60
CA SER A 134 -1.44 -4.64 4.49
C SER A 134 -0.29 -5.22 3.69
N ALA A 135 0.77 -5.58 4.39
CA ALA A 135 1.83 -6.35 3.79
C ALA A 135 2.49 -7.23 4.85
N TYR A 136 2.88 -8.43 4.45
CA TYR A 136 3.50 -9.41 5.35
C TYR A 136 4.23 -10.49 4.55
N GLU A 137 5.21 -11.11 5.19
CA GLU A 137 5.92 -12.26 4.66
C GLU A 137 4.99 -13.46 4.58
N VAL A 138 4.97 -14.14 3.44
CA VAL A 138 4.10 -15.30 3.25
C VAL A 138 4.91 -16.55 3.52
N ALA A 139 4.66 -17.16 4.69
CA ALA A 139 5.14 -18.50 4.98
C ALA A 139 4.72 -19.48 3.88
N GLU A 140 5.53 -20.52 3.62
CA GLU A 140 5.34 -21.45 2.52
C GLU A 140 3.93 -22.08 2.49
N TRP A 141 3.43 -22.52 3.65
CA TRP A 141 2.07 -23.04 3.82
C TRP A 141 0.96 -22.00 3.57
N GLY A 142 1.28 -20.71 3.72
CA GLY A 142 0.37 -19.59 3.49
C GLY A 142 0.24 -19.21 2.02
N ARG A 143 1.17 -19.63 1.14
CA ARG A 143 1.15 -19.30 -0.29
C ARG A 143 -0.09 -19.84 -0.99
N ALA A 144 -0.56 -21.02 -0.60
CA ALA A 144 -1.79 -21.61 -1.14
C ALA A 144 -3.05 -20.80 -0.80
N LYS A 145 -3.00 -19.92 0.22
CA LYS A 145 -4.10 -19.05 0.63
C LYS A 145 -4.07 -17.68 -0.05
N LEU A 146 -3.03 -17.37 -0.81
CA LEU A 146 -2.98 -16.13 -1.58
C LEU A 146 -4.09 -16.13 -2.66
N PRO A 147 -4.65 -14.97 -2.98
CA PRO A 147 -5.67 -14.88 -4.01
C PRO A 147 -5.17 -15.48 -5.33
N LYS A 148 -6.01 -16.25 -6.00
CA LYS A 148 -5.68 -16.80 -7.32
C LYS A 148 -6.02 -15.78 -8.39
N GLY A 149 -5.18 -15.68 -9.41
CA GLY A 149 -5.45 -14.82 -10.56
C GLY A 149 -4.26 -14.75 -11.51
N LYS A 150 -4.51 -14.21 -12.71
CA LYS A 150 -3.45 -13.94 -13.68
C LYS A 150 -2.70 -12.67 -13.25
N PRO A 151 -1.37 -12.66 -13.18
CA PRO A 151 -0.63 -11.42 -12.95
C PRO A 151 -0.73 -10.50 -14.17
N HIS A 152 -0.89 -9.20 -13.91
CA HIS A 152 -0.89 -8.15 -14.93
C HIS A 152 0.21 -7.13 -14.64
N ASN A 153 0.76 -6.54 -15.72
CA ASN A 153 1.67 -5.40 -15.60
C ASN A 153 1.00 -4.26 -14.86
N VAL A 154 1.69 -3.67 -13.88
CA VAL A 154 1.18 -2.52 -13.13
C VAL A 154 0.81 -1.37 -14.06
N ARG A 155 1.58 -1.12 -15.12
CA ARG A 155 1.23 -0.14 -16.17
C ARG A 155 -0.17 -0.37 -16.74
N TYR A 156 -0.52 -1.61 -17.09
CA TYR A 156 -1.84 -1.97 -17.62
C TYR A 156 -2.94 -1.79 -16.57
N ILE A 157 -2.66 -2.17 -15.32
CA ILE A 157 -3.60 -1.96 -14.22
C ILE A 157 -3.90 -0.47 -14.06
N LEU A 158 -2.87 0.39 -14.02
CA LEU A 158 -3.03 1.84 -13.88
C LEU A 158 -3.81 2.45 -15.05
N GLU A 159 -3.58 1.96 -16.28
CA GLU A 159 -4.36 2.37 -17.46
C GLU A 159 -5.85 2.07 -17.29
N MET A 160 -6.19 0.82 -16.96
CA MET A 160 -7.57 0.37 -16.78
C MET A 160 -8.26 1.15 -15.65
N ARG A 161 -7.58 1.33 -14.52
CA ARG A 161 -8.10 2.09 -13.39
C ARG A 161 -8.26 3.57 -13.70
N ASN A 162 -7.36 4.17 -14.47
CA ASN A 162 -7.53 5.56 -14.91
C ASN A 162 -8.74 5.70 -15.86
N ALA A 163 -9.00 4.71 -16.70
CA ALA A 163 -10.20 4.66 -17.54
C ALA A 163 -11.50 4.33 -16.77
N GLY A 164 -11.44 4.16 -15.44
CA GLY A 164 -12.59 3.80 -14.61
C GLY A 164 -13.04 2.34 -14.73
N LYS A 165 -12.21 1.47 -15.30
CA LYS A 165 -12.51 0.06 -15.55
C LYS A 165 -11.91 -0.85 -14.47
N SER A 166 -12.45 -2.05 -14.34
CA SER A 166 -11.77 -3.15 -13.63
C SER A 166 -10.72 -3.81 -14.53
N VAL A 167 -9.76 -4.48 -13.91
CA VAL A 167 -8.81 -5.40 -14.56
C VAL A 167 -9.40 -6.80 -14.65
#